data_AF-A0A3D4W0U3-F1
#
_entry.id   AF-A0A3D4W0U3-F1
#
_cell.length_a   1.000
_cell.length_b   1.000
_cell.length_c   1.000
_cell.angle_alpha   90.00
_cell.angle_beta   90.00
_cell.angle_gamma   90.00
#
_symmetry.space_group_name_H-M   'P 1'
#
loop_
_entity.id
_entity.type
_entity.pdbx_description
1 polymer ?
#
loop_
_entity_poly.entity_id
_entity_poly.type
_entity_poly.pdbx_seq_one_letter_code
_entity_poly.pdbx_strand_id
1 'polypeptide(L)'
;GNIHSSDVFYRQPSDEKPTYWEKLRDERGCLCVEMESFALFANAQVLGKNAACLLTISDSFVSPEITTAEQRQTSFTNMMKVALGAEY
;
A
#
# COMPACT_ATOMS: atom_id res chain seq x y z
N GLY A 1 -2.72 -3.59 8.65
CA GLY A 1 -3.13 -4.95 8.24
C GLY A 1 -2.16 -5.49 7.21
N ASN A 2 -2.46 -6.60 6.57
CA ASN A 2 -1.59 -7.15 5.53
C ASN A 2 -1.63 -6.29 4.27
N ILE A 3 -0.47 -6.13 3.64
CA ILE A 3 -0.30 -5.43 2.36
C ILE A 3 0.48 -6.35 1.43
N HIS A 4 0.35 -6.13 0.12
CA HIS A 4 1.05 -6.90 -0.88
C HIS A 4 2.09 -6.05 -1.59
N SER A 5 3.37 -6.41 -1.47
CA SER A 5 4.46 -5.82 -2.27
C SER A 5 4.54 -6.52 -3.63
N SER A 6 4.30 -5.78 -4.72
CA SER A 6 4.30 -6.30 -6.09
C SER A 6 5.47 -5.74 -6.89
N ASP A 7 6.25 -6.60 -7.56
CA ASP A 7 7.24 -6.14 -8.55
C ASP A 7 6.59 -5.63 -9.85
N VAL A 8 5.34 -6.05 -10.10
CA VAL A 8 4.62 -5.76 -11.35
C VAL A 8 3.54 -4.71 -11.08
N PHE A 9 3.77 -3.48 -11.53
CA PHE A 9 2.77 -2.41 -11.51
C PHE A 9 1.71 -2.62 -12.61
N TYR A 10 2.14 -2.79 -13.86
CA TYR A 10 1.25 -3.04 -15.00
C TYR A 10 1.22 -4.54 -15.33
N ARG A 11 0.09 -5.18 -15.01
CA ARG A 11 -0.15 -6.58 -15.34
C ARG A 11 -0.75 -6.70 -16.73
N GLN A 12 -0.43 -7.79 -17.44
CA GLN A 12 -1.11 -8.12 -18.67
C GLN A 12 -2.62 -8.23 -18.41
N PRO A 13 -3.48 -7.56 -19.20
CA PRO A 13 -4.92 -7.69 -19.05
C PRO A 13 -5.35 -9.15 -19.16
N SER A 14 -6.25 -9.56 -18.26
CA SER A 14 -6.83 -10.90 -18.22
C SER A 14 -8.28 -10.80 -17.78
N ASP A 15 -9.14 -11.60 -18.41
CA ASP A 15 -10.55 -11.74 -18.03
C ASP A 15 -10.75 -12.77 -16.90
N GLU A 16 -9.67 -13.33 -16.35
CA GLU A 16 -9.71 -14.30 -15.26
C GLU A 16 -10.38 -13.71 -14.00
N LYS A 17 -11.29 -14.49 -13.41
CA LYS A 17 -11.97 -14.17 -12.14
C LYS A 17 -11.77 -15.28 -11.10
N PRO A 18 -11.57 -14.92 -9.82
CA PRO A 18 -11.33 -13.57 -9.30
C PRO A 18 -10.03 -12.97 -9.87
N THR A 19 -10.00 -11.66 -10.05
CA THR A 19 -8.81 -10.94 -10.51
C THR A 19 -7.67 -11.12 -9.51
N TYR A 20 -6.44 -10.79 -9.94
CA TYR A 20 -5.25 -10.90 -9.10
C TYR A 20 -5.41 -10.27 -7.70
N TRP A 21 -5.90 -9.02 -7.64
CA TRP A 21 -6.03 -8.31 -6.36
C TRP A 21 -7.20 -8.82 -5.53
N GLU A 22 -8.27 -9.34 -6.16
CA GLU A 22 -9.38 -9.99 -5.46
C GLU A 22 -8.91 -11.27 -4.75
N LYS A 23 -8.09 -12.10 -5.42
CA LYS A 23 -7.46 -13.27 -4.77
C LYS A 23 -6.65 -12.87 -3.54
N LEU A 24 -5.82 -11.83 -3.64
CA LEU A 24 -5.02 -11.34 -2.51
C LEU A 24 -5.90 -10.82 -1.35
N ARG A 25 -6.96 -10.08 -1.66
CA ARG A 25 -7.91 -9.58 -0.66
C ARG A 25 -8.62 -10.74 0.03
N ASP A 26 -9.20 -11.65 -0.74
CA ASP A 26 -10.12 -12.67 -0.23
C ASP A 26 -9.38 -13.82 0.46
N GLU A 27 -8.23 -14.24 -0.07
CA GLU A 27 -7.47 -15.38 0.48
C GLU A 27 -6.42 -14.95 1.52
N ARG A 28 -5.86 -13.74 1.41
CA ARG A 28 -4.74 -13.28 2.26
C ARG A 28 -5.07 -12.07 3.14
N GLY A 29 -6.25 -11.48 2.98
CA GLY A 29 -6.67 -10.30 3.73
C GLY A 29 -5.84 -9.06 3.40
N CYS A 30 -5.27 -8.98 2.20
CA CYS A 30 -4.48 -7.81 1.79
C CYS A 30 -5.38 -6.58 1.62
N LEU A 31 -4.98 -5.47 2.23
CA LEU A 31 -5.72 -4.21 2.22
C LEU A 31 -5.37 -3.32 1.03
N CYS A 32 -4.11 -3.35 0.59
CA CYS A 32 -3.62 -2.57 -0.54
C CYS A 32 -2.39 -3.24 -1.17
N VAL A 33 -1.94 -2.65 -2.28
CA VAL A 33 -0.74 -3.04 -3.01
C VAL A 33 0.24 -1.86 -3.00
N GLU A 34 1.51 -2.15 -2.74
CA GLU A 34 2.66 -1.24 -2.87
C GLU A 34 3.86 -2.04 -3.40
N MET A 35 5.10 -1.53 -3.39
CA MET A 35 6.20 -2.17 -4.11
C MET A 35 7.50 -2.38 -3.28
N GLU A 36 7.55 -1.97 -2.00
CA GLU A 36 8.83 -1.88 -1.28
C GLU A 36 8.83 -2.52 0.13
N SER A 37 7.67 -2.60 0.79
CA SER A 37 7.60 -2.92 2.22
C SER A 37 8.14 -4.31 2.57
N PHE A 38 7.97 -5.31 1.69
CA PHE A 38 8.54 -6.64 1.86
C PHE A 38 10.07 -6.59 2.03
N ALA A 39 10.76 -5.90 1.11
CA ALA A 39 12.21 -5.78 1.15
C ALA A 39 12.68 -4.98 2.37
N LEU A 40 11.96 -3.90 2.71
CA LEU A 40 12.24 -3.11 3.91
C LEU A 40 12.19 -3.97 5.18
N PHE A 41 11.13 -4.76 5.36
CA PHE A 41 10.95 -5.60 6.54
C PHE A 41 11.91 -6.79 6.57
N ALA A 42 12.14 -7.45 5.44
CA ALA A 42 13.09 -8.56 5.34
C ALA A 42 14.51 -8.10 5.73
N ASN A 43 14.96 -6.96 5.20
CA ASN A 43 16.27 -6.40 5.53
C ASN A 43 16.37 -5.97 7.00
N ALA A 44 15.34 -5.33 7.54
CA ALA A 44 15.30 -4.94 8.94
C ALA A 44 15.40 -6.18 9.86
N GLN A 45 14.67 -7.25 9.55
CA GLN A 45 14.72 -8.50 10.29
C GLN A 45 16.13 -9.13 10.26
N VAL A 46 16.76 -9.21 9.08
CA VAL A 46 18.13 -9.76 8.92
C VAL A 46 19.15 -8.96 9.73
N LEU A 47 19.00 -7.64 9.78
CA LEU A 47 19.94 -6.73 10.46
C LEU A 47 19.62 -6.51 11.95
N GLY A 48 18.57 -7.13 12.48
CA GLY A 48 18.09 -6.90 13.85
C GLY A 48 17.69 -5.45 14.10
N LYS A 49 17.06 -4.80 13.10
CA LYS A 49 16.59 -3.42 13.15
C LYS A 49 15.07 -3.35 13.16
N ASN A 50 14.55 -2.20 13.56
CA ASN A 50 13.13 -1.90 13.52
C ASN A 50 12.79 -1.22 12.19
N ALA A 51 11.65 -1.58 11.60
CA ALA A 51 11.09 -0.92 10.43
C ALA A 51 9.57 -0.86 10.53
N ALA A 52 8.99 0.14 9.90
CA ALA A 52 7.55 0.31 9.76
C ALA A 52 7.25 0.86 8.35
N CYS A 53 6.07 0.56 7.84
CA CYS A 53 5.56 1.10 6.58
C CYS A 53 4.22 1.77 6.86
N LEU A 54 4.09 3.02 6.46
CA LEU A 54 2.86 3.80 6.54
C LEU A 54 2.50 4.24 5.12
N LEU A 55 1.24 4.06 4.76
CA LEU A 55 0.75 4.24 3.39
C LEU A 55 -0.48 5.15 3.37
N THR A 56 -0.55 6.00 2.36
CA THR A 56 -1.76 6.74 1.98
C THR A 56 -2.33 6.10 0.73
N ILE A 57 -3.64 5.82 0.70
CA ILE A 57 -4.31 5.28 -0.49
C ILE A 57 -4.48 6.41 -1.51
N SER A 58 -3.81 6.29 -2.66
CA SER A 58 -3.92 7.27 -3.75
C SER A 58 -5.05 6.94 -4.72
N ASP A 59 -5.26 5.63 -4.95
CA ASP A 59 -6.16 5.08 -5.95
C ASP A 59 -6.82 3.80 -5.41
N SER A 60 -8.00 3.46 -5.97
CA SER A 60 -8.75 2.27 -5.56
C SER A 60 -8.96 1.33 -6.74
N PHE A 61 -8.72 0.04 -6.51
CA PHE A 61 -9.11 -1.01 -7.47
C PHE A 61 -10.63 -1.23 -7.53
N VAL A 62 -11.38 -0.65 -6.58
CA VAL A 62 -12.84 -0.84 -6.43
C VAL A 62 -13.61 0.42 -6.83
N SER A 63 -13.15 1.59 -6.39
CA SER A 63 -13.77 2.88 -6.71
C SER A 63 -13.04 3.55 -7.88
N PRO A 64 -13.76 4.09 -8.89
CA PRO A 64 -13.16 4.84 -9.98
C PRO A 64 -12.76 6.28 -9.58
N GLU A 65 -12.92 6.65 -8.30
CA GLU A 65 -12.61 7.99 -7.82
C GLU A 65 -11.12 8.32 -7.99
N ILE A 66 -10.85 9.46 -8.63
CA ILE A 66 -9.51 10.00 -8.79
C ILE A 66 -9.35 11.12 -7.77
N THR A 67 -8.34 11.01 -6.92
CA THR A 67 -8.01 12.04 -5.94
C THR A 67 -7.61 13.35 -6.64
N THR A 68 -7.99 14.49 -6.07
CA THR A 68 -7.47 15.79 -6.51
C THR A 68 -6.05 16.02 -5.99
N ALA A 69 -5.32 16.98 -6.56
CA ALA A 69 -3.99 17.34 -6.08
C ALA A 69 -4.00 17.80 -4.61
N GLU A 70 -5.02 18.57 -4.22
CA GLU A 70 -5.21 19.06 -2.86
C GLU A 70 -5.54 17.93 -1.86
N GLN A 71 -6.41 17.00 -2.25
CA GLN A 71 -6.72 15.83 -1.42
C GLN A 71 -5.48 14.96 -1.18
N ARG A 72 -4.69 14.71 -2.24
CA ARG A 72 -3.41 13.98 -2.11
C ARG A 72 -2.45 14.70 -1.17
N GLN A 73 -2.26 16.00 -1.34
CA GLN A 73 -1.38 16.79 -0.48
C GLN A 73 -1.82 16.73 0.98
N THR A 74 -3.11 16.91 1.25
CA THR A 74 -3.66 16.89 2.61
C THR A 74 -3.48 15.52 3.25
N SER A 75 -3.85 14.45 2.56
CA SER A 75 -3.70 13.09 3.10
C SER A 75 -2.25 12.71 3.34
N PHE A 76 -1.35 13.07 2.43
CA PHE A 76 0.08 12.84 2.57
C PHE A 76 0.66 13.64 3.75
N THR A 77 0.24 14.89 3.92
CA THR A 77 0.67 15.73 5.05
C THR A 77 0.25 15.10 6.38
N ASN A 78 -0.97 14.59 6.47
CA ASN A 78 -1.46 13.89 7.68
C ASN A 78 -0.65 12.62 7.96
N MET A 79 -0.33 11.84 6.93
CA MET A 79 0.54 10.67 7.06
C MET A 79 1.92 11.05 7.64
N MET A 80 2.51 12.14 7.17
CA MET A 80 3.80 12.63 7.67
C MET A 80 3.73 13.11 9.11
N LYS A 81 2.64 13.79 9.50
CA LYS A 81 2.41 14.19 10.90
C LYS A 81 2.39 12.97 11.83
N VAL A 82 1.66 11.91 11.45
CA VAL A 82 1.62 10.64 12.19
C VAL A 82 3.01 10.01 12.26
N ALA A 83 3.74 9.95 11.14
CA ALA A 83 5.07 9.36 11.08
C ALA A 83 6.10 10.10 11.97
N LEU A 84 5.99 11.42 12.06
CA LEU A 84 6.88 12.27 12.88
C LEU A 84 6.44 12.39 14.34
N GLY A 85 5.25 11.90 14.70
CA GLY A 85 4.65 12.13 16.01
C GLY A 85 4.36 13.62 16.29
N ALA A 86 4.19 14.41 15.22
CA ALA A 86 3.81 15.81 15.33
C ALA A 86 2.29 15.90 15.43
N GLU A 87 1.81 16.17 16.65
CA GLU A 87 0.41 16.43 17.06
C GLU A 87 -0.45 15.20 17.44
N TYR A 88 -0.78 15.15 18.74
CA TYR A 88 -2.04 14.60 19.30
C TYR A 88 -2.88 15.78 19.79
#